data_AF-Q175Y2-F1
#
_entry.id   AF-Q175Y2-F1
#
_cell.length_a   1.000
_cell.length_b   1.000
_cell.length_c   1.000
_cell.angle_alpha   90.00
_cell.angle_beta   90.00
_cell.angle_gamma   90.00
#
_symmetry.space_group_name_H-M   'P 1'
#
loop_
_entity.id
_entity.type
_entity.pdbx_description
1 polymer ?
#
loop_
_entity_poly.entity_id
_entity_poly.type
_entity_poly.pdbx_seq_one_letter_code
_entity_poly.pdbx_strand_id
1 'polypeptide(L)'
;MDALERKLIDEFLASNVAVQVQERFKTQAARLIAAGEKYGLVLTDSVFTAATRQQVFEFLGHVVNLSASRSVQALEGDQLLDVRTEPLQKLTNEMAALHLSVIPMILVSLEADRRYCLKESIVVKVATRAGDISYMDLDGRCFTQLEPFLQKTKLPFGILCHLEPDSVLDVENHRLAMKFKVVGRQLMVQSVADGLLTAFNIVGSLALIVTSGFWITAIGLLTAGTSIYLIMRGVMGFLEIYRQGQMRGQRFTMFNNLLLTVFNIASLVFVSLPYSIGTMALKDSSKFFLVLCAFVDIWWLVMRRPMHTRGWVDV
;
A
#
# COMPACT_ATOMS: atom_id res chain seq x y z
N MET A 1 -17.45 -9.23 11.48
CA MET A 1 -16.42 -10.26 11.26
C MET A 1 -17.02 -11.41 10.47
N ASP A 2 -16.55 -11.61 9.25
CA ASP A 2 -17.02 -12.60 8.26
C ASP A 2 -16.71 -14.04 8.74
N ALA A 3 -17.49 -15.04 8.32
CA ALA A 3 -17.29 -16.44 8.71
C ALA A 3 -15.94 -16.99 8.23
N LEU A 4 -15.50 -16.57 7.03
CA LEU A 4 -14.19 -16.90 6.48
C LEU A 4 -13.05 -16.26 7.29
N GLU A 5 -13.24 -15.01 7.73
CA GLU A 5 -12.26 -14.26 8.50
C GLU A 5 -12.01 -14.91 9.87
N ARG A 6 -13.09 -15.34 10.55
CA ARG A 6 -12.97 -16.09 11.81
C ARG A 6 -12.19 -17.39 11.63
N LYS A 7 -12.55 -18.17 10.62
CA LYS A 7 -11.88 -19.45 10.35
C LYS A 7 -10.37 -19.28 10.13
N LEU A 8 -9.96 -18.31 9.31
CA LEU A 8 -8.54 -18.06 9.04
C LEU A 8 -7.77 -17.61 10.29
N ILE A 9 -8.40 -16.79 11.14
CA ILE A 9 -7.79 -16.34 12.39
C ILE A 9 -7.70 -17.50 13.38
N ASP A 10 -8.73 -18.34 13.50
CA ASP A 10 -8.72 -19.51 14.38
C ASP A 10 -7.63 -20.51 13.96
N GLU A 11 -7.48 -20.77 12.66
CA GLU A 11 -6.40 -21.62 12.11
C GLU A 11 -5.01 -21.03 12.41
N PHE A 12 -4.86 -19.71 12.29
CA PHE A 12 -3.62 -19.02 12.63
C PHE A 12 -3.30 -19.09 14.12
N LEU A 13 -4.28 -18.83 14.99
CA LEU A 13 -4.10 -18.88 16.45
C LEU A 13 -3.75 -20.29 16.95
N ALA A 14 -4.23 -21.33 16.26
CA ALA A 14 -3.86 -22.72 16.53
C ALA A 14 -2.47 -23.12 15.99
N SER A 15 -1.80 -22.25 15.21
CA SER A 15 -0.50 -22.55 14.59
C SER A 15 0.68 -22.10 15.46
N ASN A 16 1.85 -22.72 15.24
CA ASN A 16 3.11 -22.28 15.85
C ASN A 16 3.53 -20.85 15.44
N VAL A 17 2.95 -20.32 14.35
CA VAL A 17 3.25 -18.96 13.88
C VAL A 17 2.68 -17.91 14.82
N ALA A 18 1.52 -18.18 15.45
CA ALA A 18 0.95 -17.24 16.42
C ALA A 18 1.88 -17.03 17.63
N VAL A 19 2.55 -18.10 18.09
CA VAL A 19 3.56 -18.01 19.16
C VAL A 19 4.75 -17.14 18.71
N GLN A 20 5.25 -17.35 17.49
CA GLN A 20 6.34 -16.54 16.94
C GLN A 20 5.95 -15.06 16.82
N VAL A 21 4.73 -14.76 16.40
CA VAL A 21 4.21 -13.39 16.32
C VAL A 21 4.17 -12.74 17.70
N GLN A 22 3.71 -13.46 18.73
CA GLN A 22 3.67 -12.94 20.10
C GLN A 22 5.08 -12.65 20.65
N GLU A 23 6.04 -13.55 20.46
CA GLU A 23 7.43 -13.34 20.87
C GLU A 23 8.09 -12.16 20.14
N ARG A 24 7.77 -11.99 18.85
CA ARG A 24 8.25 -10.85 18.07
C ARG A 24 7.68 -9.53 18.56
N PHE A 25 6.38 -9.47 18.88
CA PHE A 25 5.81 -8.27 19.48
C PHE A 25 6.47 -7.91 20.82
N LYS A 26 6.75 -8.90 21.69
CA LYS A 26 7.48 -8.66 22.94
C LYS A 26 8.88 -8.09 22.67
N THR A 27 9.59 -8.68 21.71
CA THR A 27 10.94 -8.23 21.33
C THR A 27 10.92 -6.81 20.76
N GLN A 28 9.94 -6.50 19.90
CA GLN A 28 9.78 -5.17 19.30
C GLN A 28 9.40 -4.13 20.36
N ALA A 29 8.49 -4.47 21.28
CA ALA A 29 8.12 -3.61 22.41
C ALA A 29 9.32 -3.29 23.31
N ALA A 30 10.11 -4.30 23.70
CA ALA A 30 11.31 -4.09 24.51
C ALA A 30 12.32 -3.16 23.82
N ARG A 31 12.51 -3.32 22.50
CA ARG A 31 13.38 -2.44 21.71
C ARG A 31 12.85 -1.01 21.62
N LEU A 32 11.54 -0.83 21.48
CA LEU A 32 10.91 0.49 21.44
C LEU A 32 11.11 1.25 22.75
N ILE A 33 10.94 0.55 23.89
CA ILE A 33 11.16 1.12 25.23
C ILE A 33 12.62 1.55 25.38
N ALA A 34 13.56 0.64 25.10
CA ALA A 34 14.99 0.92 25.19
C ALA A 34 15.45 2.04 24.25
N ALA A 35 14.88 2.10 23.04
CA ALA A 35 15.15 3.19 22.08
C ALA A 35 14.61 4.53 22.59
N GLY A 36 13.41 4.55 23.20
CA GLY A 36 12.84 5.75 23.78
C GLY A 36 13.79 6.38 24.80
N GLU A 37 14.28 5.57 25.74
CA GLU A 37 15.26 6.01 26.75
C GLU A 37 16.56 6.51 26.11
N LYS A 38 17.10 5.76 25.15
CA LYS A 38 18.35 6.10 24.45
C LYS A 38 18.30 7.47 23.74
N TYR A 39 17.16 7.79 23.13
CA TYR A 39 16.96 9.06 22.40
C TYR A 39 16.34 10.16 23.27
N GLY A 40 16.18 9.93 24.58
CA GLY A 40 15.71 10.92 25.54
C GLY A 40 14.21 11.21 25.46
N LEU A 41 13.40 10.23 25.07
CA LEU A 41 11.94 10.30 25.10
C LEU A 41 11.43 9.74 26.43
N VAL A 42 10.45 10.41 27.01
CA VAL A 42 9.75 9.95 28.22
C VAL A 42 8.53 9.14 27.79
N LEU A 43 8.43 7.90 28.26
CA LEU A 43 7.28 7.03 28.01
C LEU A 43 6.31 7.08 29.20
N THR A 44 5.08 7.55 28.96
CA THR A 44 3.98 7.53 29.95
C THR A 44 2.76 6.93 29.29
N ASP A 45 2.16 5.89 29.87
CA ASP A 45 0.94 5.24 29.37
C ASP A 45 0.96 4.95 27.85
N SER A 46 2.06 4.37 27.34
CA SER A 46 2.30 4.07 25.91
C SER A 46 2.48 5.28 24.97
N VAL A 47 2.57 6.49 25.52
CA VAL A 47 2.85 7.72 24.79
C VAL A 47 4.29 8.17 25.04
N PHE A 48 5.07 8.26 23.98
CA PHE A 48 6.40 8.87 24.01
C PHE A 48 6.28 10.38 23.88
N THR A 49 6.96 11.10 24.76
CA THR A 49 7.06 12.55 24.78
C THR A 49 8.50 12.97 24.54
N ALA A 50 8.72 13.82 23.54
CA ALA A 50 10.03 14.38 23.23
C ALA A 50 10.06 15.89 23.51
N ALA A 51 11.23 16.42 23.89
CA ALA A 51 11.43 17.85 24.07
C ALA A 51 11.70 18.57 22.73
N THR A 52 12.27 17.85 21.75
CA THR A 52 12.68 18.43 20.47
C THR A 52 12.23 17.57 19.28
N ARG A 53 12.01 18.21 18.12
CA ARG A 53 11.74 17.48 16.87
C ARG A 53 12.88 16.56 16.47
N GLN A 54 14.11 16.93 16.78
CA GLN A 54 15.30 16.14 16.47
C GLN A 54 15.26 14.79 17.19
N GLN A 55 14.89 14.78 18.48
CA GLN A 55 14.71 13.53 19.24
C GLN A 55 13.64 12.62 18.61
N VAL A 56 12.51 13.18 18.18
CA VAL A 56 11.47 12.40 17.48
C VAL A 56 12.01 11.83 16.17
N PHE A 57 12.72 12.64 15.39
CA PHE A 57 13.30 12.23 14.11
C PHE A 57 14.32 11.10 14.30
N GLU A 58 15.24 11.22 15.25
CA GLU A 58 16.26 10.21 15.54
C GLU A 58 15.66 8.93 16.11
N PHE A 59 14.70 9.05 17.03
CA PHE A 59 13.96 7.91 17.56
C PHE A 59 13.25 7.15 16.45
N LEU A 60 12.42 7.82 15.65
CA LEU A 60 11.70 7.18 14.56
C LEU A 60 12.63 6.63 13.49
N GLY A 61 13.70 7.35 13.14
CA GLY A 61 14.74 6.85 12.25
C GLY A 61 15.39 5.56 12.76
N HIS A 62 15.63 5.46 14.07
CA HIS A 62 16.12 4.24 14.68
C HIS A 62 15.10 3.09 14.61
N VAL A 63 13.83 3.33 14.97
CA VAL A 63 12.78 2.31 14.91
C VAL A 63 12.57 1.78 13.49
N VAL A 64 12.65 2.68 12.50
CA VAL A 64 12.60 2.36 11.08
C VAL A 64 13.74 1.45 10.66
N ASN A 65 14.96 1.72 11.13
CA ASN A 65 16.16 0.91 10.83
C ASN A 65 16.17 -0.43 11.57
N LEU A 66 15.66 -0.47 12.81
CA LEU A 66 15.47 -1.71 13.56
C LEU A 66 14.54 -2.68 12.85
N SER A 67 13.53 -2.15 12.17
CA SER A 67 12.61 -2.95 11.37
C SER A 67 13.31 -3.48 10.11
N ALA A 68 14.26 -2.73 9.52
CA ALA A 68 14.89 -3.02 8.22
C ALA A 68 16.13 -3.93 8.24
N SER A 69 16.85 -4.02 9.35
CA SER A 69 18.17 -4.67 9.44
C SER A 69 18.20 -6.21 9.34
N ARG A 70 17.08 -6.85 8.96
CA ARG A 70 16.96 -8.32 8.89
C ARG A 70 16.68 -8.90 7.50
N SER A 71 16.40 -8.10 6.48
CA SER A 71 16.31 -8.62 5.12
C SER A 71 17.70 -8.88 4.54
N VAL A 72 17.89 -10.07 3.95
CA VAL A 72 19.19 -10.65 3.51
C VAL A 72 19.84 -9.89 2.32
N GLN A 73 19.37 -8.69 2.00
CA GLN A 73 20.06 -7.77 1.10
C GLN A 73 20.21 -6.45 1.84
N ALA A 74 21.38 -6.27 2.43
CA ALA A 74 21.80 -5.05 3.09
C ALA A 74 21.77 -3.88 2.10
N LEU A 75 20.60 -3.22 1.99
CA LEU A 75 20.62 -1.78 1.85
C LEU A 75 21.25 -1.26 3.14
N GLU A 76 22.45 -0.70 3.01
CA GLU A 76 23.13 -0.02 4.11
C GLU A 76 22.13 0.90 4.81
N GLY A 77 22.09 0.89 6.15
CA GLY A 77 21.07 1.62 6.93
C GLY A 77 20.92 3.10 6.55
N ASP A 78 21.97 3.69 5.97
CA ASP A 78 22.00 5.05 5.44
C ASP A 78 21.15 5.21 4.16
N GLN A 79 21.15 4.23 3.25
CA GLN A 79 20.34 4.27 2.03
C GLN A 79 18.83 4.09 2.30
N LEU A 80 18.48 3.35 3.36
CA LEU A 80 17.09 3.21 3.83
C LEU A 80 16.57 4.47 4.54
N LEU A 81 17.44 5.14 5.31
CA LEU A 81 17.18 6.47 5.85
C LEU A 81 16.94 7.47 4.74
N ASP A 82 17.73 7.49 3.67
CA ASP A 82 17.55 8.42 2.55
C ASP A 82 16.16 8.32 1.90
N VAL A 83 15.62 7.11 1.73
CA VAL A 83 14.27 6.90 1.16
C VAL A 83 13.17 7.28 2.15
N ARG A 84 13.43 7.17 3.46
CA ARG A 84 12.43 7.38 4.53
C ARG A 84 12.56 8.73 5.24
N THR A 85 13.55 9.54 4.87
CA THR A 85 13.80 10.87 5.43
C THR A 85 12.65 11.83 5.13
N GLU A 86 12.16 11.88 3.89
CA GLU A 86 11.03 12.75 3.50
C GLU A 86 9.75 12.40 4.29
N PRO A 87 9.34 11.12 4.43
CA PRO A 87 8.25 10.70 5.33
C PRO A 87 8.43 11.15 6.77
N LEU A 88 9.62 10.91 7.34
CA LEU A 88 9.91 11.23 8.73
C LEU A 88 9.92 12.74 8.99
N GLN A 89 10.47 13.53 8.06
CA GLN A 89 10.44 14.98 8.12
C GLN A 89 9.01 15.53 8.03
N LYS A 90 8.18 15.00 7.14
CA LYS A 90 6.76 15.38 7.07
C LYS A 90 6.05 15.09 8.39
N LEU A 91 6.21 13.88 8.93
CA LEU A 91 5.62 13.46 10.19
C LEU A 91 6.02 14.39 11.34
N THR A 92 7.32 14.59 11.54
CA THR A 92 7.85 15.46 12.61
C THR A 92 7.42 16.93 12.47
N ASN A 93 7.23 17.41 11.23
CA ASN A 93 6.77 18.78 10.99
C ASN A 93 5.28 18.96 11.31
N GLU A 94 4.44 17.95 11.09
CA GLU A 94 2.99 18.03 11.32
C GLU A 94 2.59 17.90 12.80
N MET A 95 3.50 17.46 13.68
CA MET A 95 3.26 17.30 15.12
C MET A 95 3.13 18.64 15.86
N ALA A 96 2.13 18.73 16.74
CA ALA A 96 1.89 19.91 17.58
C ALA A 96 2.73 19.94 18.86
N ALA A 97 2.74 18.81 19.57
CA ALA A 97 3.22 18.74 20.95
C ALA A 97 4.27 17.64 21.17
N LEU A 98 4.86 17.12 20.10
CA LEU A 98 5.92 16.10 20.13
C LEU A 98 5.57 14.84 20.95
N HIS A 99 4.27 14.59 21.13
CA HIS A 99 3.72 13.38 21.70
C HIS A 99 3.39 12.41 20.56
N LEU A 100 3.84 11.17 20.69
CA LEU A 100 3.54 10.10 19.75
C LEU A 100 3.29 8.78 20.47
N SER A 101 2.45 7.95 19.87
CA SER A 101 2.36 6.53 20.21
C SER A 101 2.79 5.72 18.99
N VAL A 102 3.64 4.71 19.21
CA VAL A 102 4.10 3.80 18.17
C VAL A 102 3.29 2.51 18.29
N ILE A 103 2.63 2.12 17.21
CA ILE A 103 1.81 0.92 17.10
C ILE A 103 2.60 -0.11 16.28
N PRO A 104 3.19 -1.14 16.93
CA PRO A 104 3.84 -2.24 16.24
C PRO A 104 2.85 -3.02 15.38
N MET A 105 3.28 -3.46 14.21
CA MET A 105 2.48 -4.26 13.30
C MET A 105 3.26 -5.43 12.73
N ILE A 106 2.62 -6.59 12.68
CA ILE A 106 3.18 -7.80 12.07
C ILE A 106 2.17 -8.34 11.06
N LEU A 107 2.59 -8.45 9.81
CA LEU A 107 1.83 -9.06 8.74
C LEU A 107 2.29 -10.50 8.55
N VAL A 108 1.37 -11.42 8.73
CA VAL A 108 1.53 -12.83 8.40
C VAL A 108 1.03 -13.02 6.98
N SER A 109 1.94 -12.89 6.01
CA SER A 109 1.63 -13.03 4.59
C SER A 109 1.44 -14.50 4.23
N LEU A 110 0.32 -14.80 3.56
CA LEU A 110 0.03 -16.12 3.01
C LEU A 110 0.57 -16.15 1.58
N GLU A 111 1.86 -16.48 1.43
CA GLU A 111 2.46 -16.62 0.10
C GLU A 111 1.96 -17.90 -0.60
N ALA A 112 2.03 -17.90 -1.94
CA ALA A 112 1.50 -18.97 -2.79
C ALA A 112 2.07 -20.37 -2.45
N ASP A 113 3.27 -20.43 -1.86
CA ASP A 113 3.97 -21.66 -1.51
C ASP A 113 3.65 -22.18 -0.09
N ARG A 114 2.60 -21.67 0.56
CA ARG A 114 2.16 -22.04 1.92
C ARG A 114 3.21 -21.85 3.02
N ARG A 115 4.27 -21.06 2.75
CA ARG A 115 5.18 -20.60 3.79
C ARG A 115 4.65 -19.28 4.32
N TYR A 116 4.47 -19.22 5.63
CA TYR A 116 4.16 -17.97 6.31
C TYR A 116 5.38 -17.07 6.22
N CYS A 117 5.21 -15.92 5.57
CA CYS A 117 6.22 -14.87 5.54
C CYS A 117 5.80 -13.80 6.55
N LEU A 118 6.62 -13.59 7.58
CA LEU A 118 6.37 -12.58 8.60
C LEU A 118 7.01 -11.27 8.16
N LYS A 119 6.20 -10.21 8.14
CA LYS A 119 6.69 -8.88 7.82
C LYS A 119 6.40 -7.91 8.95
N GLU A 120 7.38 -7.12 9.34
CA GLU A 120 7.25 -6.17 10.44
C GLU A 120 7.11 -4.73 9.89
N SER A 121 6.29 -3.92 10.56
CA SER A 121 6.12 -2.49 10.29
C SER A 121 5.66 -1.75 11.56
N ILE A 122 5.56 -0.42 11.48
CA ILE A 122 5.00 0.41 12.55
C ILE A 122 4.05 1.46 11.96
N VAL A 123 3.09 1.88 12.77
CA VAL A 123 2.30 3.09 12.53
C VAL A 123 2.44 4.02 13.72
N VAL A 124 2.62 5.30 13.45
CA VAL A 124 2.79 6.32 14.47
C VAL A 124 1.49 7.12 14.59
N LYS A 125 0.89 7.12 15.78
CA LYS A 125 -0.25 7.97 16.15
C LYS A 125 0.30 9.28 16.70
N VAL A 126 -0.09 10.40 16.11
CA VAL A 126 0.36 11.74 16.50
C VAL A 126 -0.82 12.70 16.62
N ALA A 127 -0.71 13.67 17.53
CA ALA A 127 -1.58 14.84 17.54
C ALA A 127 -1.01 15.91 16.59
N THR A 128 -1.80 16.30 15.59
CA THR A 128 -1.43 17.30 14.60
C THR A 128 -1.63 18.71 15.12
N ARG A 129 -0.95 19.70 14.51
CA ARG A 129 -1.13 21.14 14.84
C ARG A 129 -2.56 21.64 14.69
N ALA A 130 -3.38 20.96 13.90
CA ALA A 130 -4.80 21.29 13.73
C ALA A 130 -5.68 20.83 14.91
N GLY A 131 -5.11 20.09 15.88
CA GLY A 131 -5.84 19.52 17.01
C GLY A 131 -6.39 18.11 16.74
N ASP A 132 -6.25 17.61 15.51
CA ASP A 132 -6.73 16.27 15.12
C ASP A 132 -5.67 15.19 15.36
N ILE A 133 -6.12 13.95 15.54
CA ILE A 133 -5.26 12.76 15.60
C ILE A 133 -5.00 12.27 14.17
N SER A 134 -3.73 12.00 13.86
CA SER A 134 -3.30 11.41 12.60
C SER A 134 -2.49 10.14 12.86
N TYR A 135 -2.69 9.14 12.02
CA TYR A 135 -1.93 7.90 11.96
C TYR A 135 -1.05 7.96 10.73
N MET A 136 0.25 7.77 10.91
CA MET A 136 1.22 7.85 9.84
C MET A 136 2.02 6.56 9.76
N ASP A 137 2.17 6.03 8.54
CA ASP A 137 3.00 4.85 8.32
C ASP A 137 4.42 5.23 7.85
N LEU A 138 5.27 4.21 7.72
CA LEU A 138 6.65 4.38 7.28
C LEU A 138 6.81 4.83 5.82
N ASP A 139 5.73 4.81 5.03
CA ASP A 139 5.70 5.33 3.67
C ASP A 139 5.26 6.81 3.62
N GLY A 140 4.98 7.43 4.79
CA GLY A 140 4.56 8.83 4.91
C GLY A 140 3.09 9.08 4.59
N ARG A 141 2.27 8.01 4.50
CA ARG A 141 0.83 8.13 4.28
C ARG A 141 0.16 8.48 5.61
N CYS A 142 -0.75 9.45 5.56
CA CYS A 142 -1.47 9.96 6.72
C CYS A 142 -2.93 9.50 6.68
N PHE A 143 -3.45 9.09 7.83
CA PHE A 143 -4.82 8.61 7.99
C PHE A 143 -5.44 9.25 9.24
N THR A 144 -6.71 9.63 9.18
CA THR A 144 -7.42 10.19 10.35
C THR A 144 -7.79 9.13 11.39
N GLN A 145 -7.78 7.85 10.99
CA GLN A 145 -8.13 6.71 11.84
C GLN A 145 -7.26 5.50 11.45
N LEU A 146 -7.09 4.56 12.39
CA LEU A 146 -6.39 3.29 12.14
C LEU A 146 -7.15 2.39 11.15
N GLU A 147 -8.48 2.41 11.20
CA GLU A 147 -9.32 1.54 10.36
C GLU A 147 -9.14 1.78 8.84
N PRO A 148 -9.09 3.03 8.34
CA PRO A 148 -8.66 3.35 6.98
C PRO A 148 -7.27 2.83 6.60
N PHE A 149 -6.30 2.82 7.53
CA PHE A 149 -4.99 2.23 7.26
C PHE A 149 -5.12 0.73 7.00
N LEU A 150 -5.90 0.01 7.82
CA LEU A 150 -6.12 -1.43 7.67
C LEU A 150 -6.82 -1.79 6.34
N GLN A 151 -7.64 -0.88 5.81
CA GLN A 151 -8.44 -1.11 4.59
C GLN A 151 -7.78 -0.59 3.31
N LYS A 152 -7.09 0.55 3.36
CA LYS A 152 -6.55 1.25 2.18
C LYS A 152 -5.09 0.97 1.92
N THR A 153 -4.36 0.48 2.91
CA THR A 153 -2.96 0.10 2.70
C THR A 153 -2.89 -1.13 1.80
N LYS A 154 -2.06 -1.05 0.75
CA LYS A 154 -1.86 -2.12 -0.25
C LYS A 154 -1.05 -3.29 0.32
N LEU A 155 -1.62 -3.99 1.30
CA LEU A 155 -1.02 -5.16 1.94
C LEU A 155 -1.27 -6.44 1.13
N PRO A 156 -0.30 -7.36 1.04
CA PRO A 156 -0.56 -8.69 0.50
C PRO A 156 -1.61 -9.42 1.34
N PHE A 157 -2.23 -10.43 0.74
CA PHE A 157 -3.23 -11.23 1.43
C PHE A 157 -2.62 -11.97 2.63
N GLY A 158 -3.25 -11.84 3.79
CA GLY A 158 -2.70 -12.40 5.02
C GLY A 158 -3.45 -11.94 6.27
N ILE A 159 -2.82 -12.15 7.42
CA ILE A 159 -3.34 -11.75 8.72
C ILE A 159 -2.46 -10.63 9.26
N LEU A 160 -3.04 -9.45 9.42
CA LEU A 160 -2.40 -8.34 10.09
C LEU A 160 -2.67 -8.44 11.59
N CYS A 161 -1.59 -8.52 12.34
CA CYS A 161 -1.56 -8.47 13.79
C CYS A 161 -1.10 -7.08 14.20
N HIS A 162 -1.76 -6.45 15.17
CA HIS A 162 -1.30 -5.19 15.73
C HIS A 162 -1.69 -5.09 17.21
N LEU A 163 -0.96 -4.27 17.95
CA LEU A 163 -1.33 -3.93 19.32
C LEU A 163 -2.48 -2.92 19.34
N GLU A 164 -3.33 -3.00 20.34
CA GLU A 164 -4.38 -2.01 20.53
C GLU A 164 -3.74 -0.65 20.91
N PRO A 165 -4.09 0.46 20.24
CA PRO A 165 -3.37 1.73 20.33
C PRO A 165 -3.29 2.34 21.73
N ASP A 166 -4.23 1.98 22.60
CA ASP A 166 -4.36 2.50 23.96
C ASP A 166 -4.21 1.37 25.00
N SER A 167 -3.72 0.20 24.59
CA SER A 167 -3.37 -0.87 25.52
C SER A 167 -2.01 -0.60 26.15
N VAL A 168 -1.92 -0.76 27.47
CA VAL A 168 -0.64 -0.71 28.19
C VAL A 168 0.26 -1.82 27.64
N LEU A 169 1.48 -1.45 27.25
CA LEU A 169 2.53 -2.39 26.85
C LEU A 169 3.01 -3.16 28.09
N ASP A 170 2.20 -4.11 28.54
CA ASP A 170 2.52 -4.98 29.68
C ASP A 170 3.38 -6.16 29.21
N VAL A 171 4.66 -5.88 29.01
CA VAL A 171 5.66 -6.85 28.58
C VAL A 171 5.91 -7.90 29.68
N GLU A 172 5.82 -7.49 30.95
CA GLU A 172 6.11 -8.31 32.13
C GLU A 172 5.03 -9.37 32.38
N ASN A 173 3.74 -9.02 32.33
CA ASN A 173 2.65 -9.97 32.57
C ASN A 173 2.25 -10.77 31.31
N HIS A 174 3.01 -10.62 30.21
CA HIS A 174 2.82 -11.34 28.94
C HIS A 174 1.45 -11.20 28.28
N ARG A 175 0.64 -10.23 28.70
CA ARG A 175 -0.72 -9.97 28.19
C ARG A 175 -0.70 -8.78 27.24
N LEU A 176 -0.17 -9.00 26.04
CA LEU A 176 -0.31 -8.04 24.95
C LEU A 176 -1.72 -8.17 24.36
N ALA A 177 -2.50 -7.09 24.40
CA ALA A 177 -3.82 -7.01 23.75
C ALA A 177 -3.64 -6.92 22.23
N MET A 178 -3.40 -8.08 21.60
CA MET A 178 -3.25 -8.22 20.15
C MET A 178 -4.61 -8.25 19.47
N LYS A 179 -4.77 -7.47 18.41
CA LYS A 179 -5.89 -7.55 17.48
C LYS A 179 -5.43 -8.16 16.16
N PHE A 180 -6.31 -8.96 15.58
CA PHE A 180 -6.07 -9.69 14.33
C PHE A 180 -7.11 -9.28 13.30
N LYS A 181 -6.66 -9.09 12.06
CA LYS A 181 -7.55 -8.77 10.95
C LYS A 181 -7.05 -9.39 9.66
N VAL A 182 -7.95 -9.98 8.89
CA VAL A 182 -7.60 -10.46 7.55
C VAL A 182 -7.51 -9.26 6.61
N VAL A 183 -6.37 -9.10 5.95
CA VAL A 183 -6.07 -7.98 5.04
C VAL A 183 -5.73 -8.47 3.64
N GLY A 184 -5.67 -7.54 2.68
CA GLY A 184 -5.22 -7.81 1.32
C GLY A 184 -6.20 -8.60 0.43
N ARG A 185 -7.34 -9.07 0.93
CA ARG A 185 -8.36 -9.78 0.11
C ARG A 185 -8.92 -8.88 -1.00
N GLN A 186 -9.33 -7.66 -0.65
CA GLN A 186 -9.85 -6.71 -1.63
C GLN A 186 -8.78 -6.35 -2.67
N LEU A 187 -7.53 -6.18 -2.23
CA LEU A 187 -6.41 -5.89 -3.12
C LEU A 187 -6.10 -7.05 -4.06
N MET A 188 -6.17 -8.30 -3.59
CA MET A 188 -5.96 -9.49 -4.40
C MET A 188 -7.03 -9.59 -5.50
N VAL A 189 -8.31 -9.50 -5.13
CA VAL A 189 -9.43 -9.51 -6.08
C VAL A 189 -9.29 -8.37 -7.09
N GLN A 190 -8.97 -7.19 -6.58
CA GLN A 190 -8.78 -6.00 -7.40
C GLN A 190 -7.59 -6.17 -8.35
N SER A 191 -6.45 -6.69 -7.90
CA SER A 191 -5.27 -6.95 -8.73
C SER A 191 -5.57 -7.96 -9.84
N VAL A 192 -6.35 -9.00 -9.57
CA VAL A 192 -6.78 -9.97 -10.58
C VAL A 192 -7.70 -9.31 -11.60
N ALA A 193 -8.71 -8.55 -11.13
CA ALA A 193 -9.62 -7.82 -12.01
C ALA A 193 -8.87 -6.81 -12.89
N ASP A 194 -7.93 -6.06 -12.30
CA ASP A 194 -7.08 -5.13 -13.03
C ASP A 194 -6.23 -5.84 -14.08
N GLY A 195 -5.56 -6.94 -13.72
CA GLY A 195 -4.76 -7.72 -14.67
C GLY A 195 -5.59 -8.28 -15.83
N LEU A 196 -6.76 -8.84 -15.55
CA LEU A 196 -7.67 -9.37 -16.57
C LEU A 196 -8.22 -8.27 -17.48
N LEU A 197 -8.70 -7.16 -16.92
CA LEU A 197 -9.30 -6.08 -17.70
C LEU A 197 -8.26 -5.31 -18.52
N THR A 198 -7.03 -5.16 -18.02
CA THR A 198 -5.92 -4.65 -18.82
C THR A 198 -5.54 -5.61 -19.94
N ALA A 199 -5.47 -6.92 -19.68
CA ALA A 199 -5.20 -7.91 -20.71
C ALA A 199 -6.27 -7.91 -21.82
N PHE A 200 -7.55 -7.81 -21.44
CA PHE A 200 -8.64 -7.67 -22.41
C PHE A 200 -8.54 -6.37 -23.20
N ASN A 201 -8.15 -5.25 -22.59
CA ASN A 201 -7.96 -4.00 -23.32
C ASN A 201 -6.81 -4.06 -24.34
N ILE A 202 -5.69 -4.70 -23.97
CA ILE A 202 -4.56 -4.93 -24.87
C ILE A 202 -4.96 -5.82 -26.04
N VAL A 203 -5.56 -6.98 -25.75
CA VAL A 203 -6.01 -7.94 -26.78
C VAL A 203 -7.06 -7.30 -27.68
N GLY A 204 -8.03 -6.59 -27.10
CA GLY A 204 -9.07 -5.88 -27.85
C GLY A 204 -8.50 -4.79 -28.75
N SER A 205 -7.55 -4.00 -28.23
CA SER A 205 -6.87 -2.95 -29.01
C SER A 205 -6.07 -3.51 -30.18
N LEU A 206 -5.37 -4.63 -29.99
CA LEU A 206 -4.64 -5.29 -31.07
C LEU A 206 -5.58 -6.01 -32.05
N ALA A 207 -6.67 -6.61 -31.57
CA ALA A 207 -7.64 -7.29 -32.40
C ALA A 207 -8.35 -6.30 -33.34
N LEU A 208 -8.70 -5.09 -32.86
CA LEU A 208 -9.30 -4.03 -33.67
C LEU A 208 -8.44 -3.60 -34.88
N ILE A 209 -7.13 -3.86 -34.86
CA ILE A 209 -6.24 -3.58 -36.00
C ILE A 209 -6.48 -4.57 -37.14
N VAL A 210 -6.78 -5.84 -36.82
CA VAL A 210 -6.82 -6.95 -37.78
C VAL A 210 -8.23 -7.42 -38.11
N THR A 211 -9.21 -7.23 -37.22
CA THR A 211 -10.57 -7.68 -37.46
C THR A 211 -11.34 -6.75 -38.39
N SER A 212 -12.15 -7.35 -39.26
CA SER A 212 -13.10 -6.69 -40.14
C SER A 212 -14.49 -7.32 -40.01
N GLY A 213 -15.52 -6.59 -40.44
CA GLY A 213 -16.91 -7.08 -40.43
C GLY A 213 -17.54 -7.15 -39.04
N PHE A 214 -18.46 -8.09 -38.84
CA PHE A 214 -19.31 -8.19 -37.64
C PHE A 214 -18.54 -8.25 -36.30
N TRP A 215 -17.36 -8.86 -36.28
CA TRP A 215 -16.56 -8.99 -35.06
C TRP A 215 -16.01 -7.67 -34.54
N ILE A 216 -15.91 -6.65 -35.41
CA ILE A 216 -15.30 -5.37 -35.07
C ILE A 216 -16.13 -4.58 -34.04
N THR A 217 -17.46 -4.68 -34.10
CA THR A 217 -18.36 -3.99 -33.16
C THR A 217 -18.34 -4.66 -31.80
N ALA A 218 -18.35 -6.00 -31.76
CA ALA A 218 -18.26 -6.76 -30.52
C ALA A 218 -16.94 -6.52 -29.78
N ILE A 219 -15.82 -6.53 -30.52
CA ILE A 219 -14.50 -6.22 -29.96
C ILE A 219 -14.43 -4.74 -29.55
N GLY A 220 -14.96 -3.82 -30.36
CA GLY A 220 -15.02 -2.39 -30.03
C GLY A 220 -15.76 -2.12 -28.73
N LEU A 221 -16.89 -2.80 -28.50
CA LEU A 221 -17.68 -2.69 -27.27
C LEU A 221 -16.92 -3.24 -26.05
N LEU A 222 -16.27 -4.40 -26.20
CA LEU A 222 -15.43 -4.99 -25.15
C LEU A 222 -14.29 -4.04 -24.76
N THR A 223 -13.56 -3.52 -25.74
CA THR A 223 -12.43 -2.59 -25.55
C THR A 223 -12.90 -1.27 -24.95
N ALA A 224 -14.08 -0.76 -25.33
CA ALA A 224 -14.67 0.42 -24.73
C ALA A 224 -14.99 0.19 -23.23
N GLY A 225 -15.57 -0.96 -22.89
CA GLY A 225 -15.87 -1.32 -21.50
C GLY A 225 -14.60 -1.42 -20.64
N THR A 226 -13.56 -2.07 -21.15
CA THR A 226 -12.27 -2.19 -20.45
C THR A 226 -11.55 -0.84 -20.34
N SER A 227 -11.62 0.00 -21.36
CA SER A 227 -11.08 1.36 -21.32
C SER A 227 -11.76 2.22 -20.26
N ILE A 228 -13.10 2.18 -20.15
CA ILE A 228 -13.85 2.89 -19.09
C ILE A 228 -13.37 2.45 -17.71
N TYR A 229 -13.20 1.14 -17.50
CA TYR A 229 -12.66 0.62 -16.25
C TYR A 229 -11.28 1.21 -15.95
N LEU A 230 -10.33 1.15 -16.89
CA LEU A 230 -8.97 1.65 -16.70
C LEU A 230 -8.92 3.16 -16.42
N ILE A 231 -9.79 3.94 -17.08
CA ILE A 231 -9.96 5.38 -16.79
C ILE A 231 -10.39 5.58 -15.33
N MET A 232 -11.45 4.88 -14.88
CA MET A 232 -11.89 4.98 -13.49
C MET A 232 -10.80 4.58 -12.51
N ARG A 233 -10.01 3.55 -12.82
CA ARG A 233 -8.89 3.10 -11.98
C ARG A 233 -7.77 4.14 -11.92
N GLY A 234 -7.40 4.73 -13.04
CA GLY A 234 -6.39 5.80 -13.11
C GLY A 234 -6.81 7.04 -12.32
N VAL A 235 -8.06 7.48 -12.46
CA VAL A 235 -8.62 8.61 -11.69
C VAL A 235 -8.65 8.32 -10.19
N MET A 236 -9.12 7.13 -9.79
CA MET A 236 -9.15 6.75 -8.37
C MET A 236 -7.73 6.71 -7.77
N GLY A 237 -6.76 6.15 -8.49
CA GLY A 237 -5.36 6.12 -8.06
C GLY A 237 -4.75 7.52 -7.96
N PHE A 238 -5.11 8.43 -8.86
CA PHE A 238 -4.70 9.83 -8.81
C PHE A 238 -5.27 10.55 -7.58
N LEU A 239 -6.58 10.42 -7.34
CA LEU A 239 -7.25 11.08 -6.21
C LEU A 239 -6.75 10.55 -4.86
N GLU A 240 -6.40 9.27 -4.78
CA GLU A 240 -5.82 8.67 -3.58
C GLU A 240 -4.45 9.29 -3.24
N ILE A 241 -3.56 9.41 -4.22
CA ILE A 241 -2.24 10.03 -4.04
C ILE A 241 -2.38 11.51 -3.68
N TYR A 242 -3.28 12.23 -4.35
CA TYR A 242 -3.53 13.64 -4.07
C TYR A 242 -3.96 13.87 -2.61
N ARG A 243 -4.82 13.00 -2.06
CA ARG A 243 -5.29 13.08 -0.67
C ARG A 243 -4.22 12.72 0.36
N GLN A 244 -3.28 11.84 0.04
CA GLN A 244 -2.25 11.37 0.99
C GLN A 244 -1.01 12.29 1.03
N GLY A 245 -0.90 13.23 0.09
CA GLY A 245 0.22 14.18 -0.03
C GLY A 245 1.39 13.59 -0.82
N GLN A 246 1.89 14.34 -1.81
CA GLN A 246 2.85 13.85 -2.80
C GLN A 246 4.26 13.66 -2.24
N MET A 247 4.64 12.42 -1.94
CA MET A 247 6.04 12.03 -1.69
C MET A 247 6.77 11.75 -3.01
N ARG A 248 8.11 11.84 -3.06
CA ARG A 248 8.88 11.59 -4.31
C ARG A 248 8.51 10.27 -5.01
N GLY A 249 8.33 9.18 -4.26
CA GLY A 249 7.94 7.87 -4.81
C GLY A 249 6.50 7.83 -5.36
N GLN A 250 5.62 8.73 -4.91
CA GLN A 250 4.23 8.79 -5.34
C GLN A 250 4.05 9.61 -6.63
N ARG A 251 4.99 10.50 -6.97
CA ARG A 251 4.93 11.31 -8.22
C ARG A 251 4.99 10.45 -9.48
N PHE A 252 5.86 9.44 -9.50
CA PHE A 252 5.94 8.50 -10.62
C PHE A 252 4.67 7.67 -10.77
N THR A 253 4.09 7.24 -9.64
CA THR A 253 2.82 6.50 -9.62
C THR A 253 1.65 7.38 -10.10
N MET A 254 1.63 8.65 -9.70
CA MET A 254 0.63 9.64 -10.15
C MET A 254 0.73 9.88 -11.66
N PHE A 255 1.95 10.04 -12.18
CA PHE A 255 2.19 10.18 -13.62
C PHE A 255 1.74 8.95 -14.40
N ASN A 256 2.07 7.73 -13.94
CA ASN A 256 1.63 6.49 -14.59
C ASN A 256 0.10 6.35 -14.60
N ASN A 257 -0.59 6.72 -13.51
CA ASN A 257 -2.05 6.70 -13.45
C ASN A 257 -2.67 7.75 -14.39
N LEU A 258 -2.04 8.92 -14.53
CA LEU A 258 -2.47 9.95 -15.47
C LEU A 258 -2.30 9.48 -16.92
N LEU A 259 -1.14 8.89 -17.26
CA LEU A 259 -0.90 8.31 -18.58
C LEU A 259 -1.94 7.24 -18.92
N LEU A 260 -2.19 6.29 -18.01
CA LEU A 260 -3.24 5.29 -18.21
C LEU A 260 -4.59 5.95 -18.51
N THR A 261 -4.97 6.97 -17.72
CA THR A 261 -6.24 7.68 -17.87
C THR A 261 -6.34 8.37 -19.23
N VAL A 262 -5.34 9.15 -19.62
CA VAL A 262 -5.35 9.95 -20.86
C VAL A 262 -5.37 9.05 -22.09
N PHE A 263 -4.53 8.03 -22.13
CA PHE A 263 -4.46 7.11 -23.28
C PHE A 263 -5.73 6.28 -23.41
N ASN A 264 -6.33 5.82 -22.30
CA ASN A 264 -7.60 5.09 -22.36
C ASN A 264 -8.79 6.00 -22.70
N ILE A 265 -8.81 7.27 -22.27
CA ILE A 265 -9.83 8.24 -22.72
C ILE A 265 -9.72 8.43 -24.24
N ALA A 266 -8.52 8.65 -24.74
CA ALA A 266 -8.31 8.87 -26.17
C ALA A 266 -8.61 7.59 -26.97
N SER A 267 -8.29 6.39 -26.46
CA SER A 267 -8.67 5.11 -27.07
C SER A 267 -10.17 4.93 -27.11
N LEU A 268 -10.86 5.26 -26.02
CA LEU A 268 -12.31 5.18 -25.92
C LEU A 268 -12.99 6.10 -26.93
N VAL A 269 -12.60 7.38 -26.97
CA VAL A 269 -13.27 8.42 -27.77
C VAL A 269 -12.93 8.32 -29.26
N PHE A 270 -11.66 8.11 -29.60
CA PHE A 270 -11.21 8.18 -31.00
C PHE A 270 -11.21 6.82 -31.69
N VAL A 271 -11.34 5.72 -30.95
CA VAL A 271 -11.26 4.37 -31.53
C VAL A 271 -12.40 3.47 -31.05
N SER A 272 -12.45 3.10 -29.78
CA SER A 272 -13.36 2.03 -29.32
C SER A 272 -14.85 2.37 -29.52
N LEU A 273 -15.28 3.59 -29.17
CA LEU A 273 -16.67 4.02 -29.38
C LEU A 273 -17.04 4.13 -30.87
N PRO A 274 -16.26 4.83 -31.73
CA PRO A 274 -16.53 4.85 -33.17
C PRO A 274 -16.64 3.46 -33.81
N TYR A 275 -15.80 2.51 -33.40
CA TYR A 275 -15.84 1.14 -33.92
C TYR A 275 -17.04 0.34 -33.37
N SER A 276 -17.44 0.58 -32.11
CA SER A 276 -18.63 -0.05 -31.53
C SER A 276 -19.96 0.39 -32.17
N ILE A 277 -20.00 1.63 -32.70
CA ILE A 277 -21.19 2.22 -33.35
C ILE A 277 -21.12 2.04 -34.88
N GLY A 278 -20.03 1.47 -35.41
CA GLY A 278 -19.85 1.19 -36.85
C GLY A 278 -19.58 2.42 -37.72
N THR A 279 -19.08 3.51 -37.15
CA THR A 279 -18.95 4.81 -37.83
C THR A 279 -17.57 5.08 -38.44
N MET A 280 -16.58 4.21 -38.24
CA MET A 280 -15.20 4.40 -38.75
C MET A 280 -14.68 3.21 -39.59
N ALA A 281 -14.04 3.54 -40.72
CA ALA A 281 -13.10 2.67 -41.43
C ALA A 281 -11.67 2.92 -40.94
N LEU A 282 -10.87 1.86 -40.77
CA LEU A 282 -9.49 1.87 -40.27
C LEU A 282 -8.61 2.87 -41.07
N LYS A 283 -8.34 4.05 -40.50
CA LYS A 283 -7.26 4.94 -40.94
C LYS A 283 -5.96 4.52 -40.25
N ASP A 284 -4.83 4.62 -40.95
CA ASP A 284 -3.53 4.14 -40.42
C ASP A 284 -3.08 4.85 -39.15
N SER A 285 -3.49 6.11 -38.93
CA SER A 285 -3.26 6.84 -37.68
C SER A 285 -3.97 6.21 -36.46
N SER A 286 -5.14 5.59 -36.65
CA SER A 286 -5.87 4.89 -35.58
C SER A 286 -5.17 3.60 -35.15
N LYS A 287 -4.49 2.91 -36.09
CA LYS A 287 -3.72 1.69 -35.79
C LYS A 287 -2.50 1.98 -34.93
N PHE A 288 -1.75 3.03 -35.27
CA PHE A 288 -0.60 3.48 -34.46
C PHE A 288 -1.05 3.85 -33.03
N PHE A 289 -2.20 4.52 -32.92
CA PHE A 289 -2.76 4.91 -31.63
C PHE A 289 -3.16 3.71 -30.76
N LEU A 290 -3.76 2.67 -31.35
CA LEU A 290 -4.09 1.41 -30.66
C LEU A 290 -2.85 0.68 -30.13
N VAL A 291 -1.76 0.65 -30.91
CA VAL A 291 -0.47 0.07 -30.47
C VAL A 291 0.09 0.85 -29.30
N LEU A 292 0.02 2.18 -29.34
CA LEU A 292 0.50 3.03 -28.25
C LEU A 292 -0.32 2.85 -26.96
N CYS A 293 -1.64 2.67 -27.06
CA CYS A 293 -2.49 2.35 -25.91
C CYS A 293 -2.15 0.99 -25.31
N ALA A 294 -2.00 -0.04 -26.15
CA ALA A 294 -1.56 -1.36 -25.70
C ALA A 294 -0.20 -1.31 -24.99
N PHE A 295 0.74 -0.50 -25.50
CA PHE A 295 2.03 -0.29 -24.84
C PHE A 295 1.90 0.39 -23.48
N VAL A 296 1.10 1.45 -23.38
CA VAL A 296 0.86 2.17 -22.11
C VAL A 296 0.19 1.26 -21.07
N ASP A 297 -0.74 0.41 -21.50
CA ASP A 297 -1.41 -0.55 -20.65
C ASP A 297 -0.46 -1.64 -20.15
N ILE A 298 0.41 -2.17 -21.03
CA ILE A 298 1.47 -3.11 -20.65
C ILE A 298 2.44 -2.43 -19.67
N TRP A 299 2.88 -1.22 -19.98
CA TRP A 299 3.77 -0.43 -19.13
C TRP A 299 3.16 -0.21 -17.74
N TRP A 300 1.88 0.17 -17.69
CA TRP A 300 1.17 0.34 -16.45
C TRP A 300 1.05 -0.99 -15.71
N LEU A 301 0.75 -2.12 -16.37
CA LEU A 301 0.69 -3.43 -15.72
C LEU A 301 2.04 -3.82 -15.09
N VAL A 302 3.14 -3.56 -15.80
CA VAL A 302 4.51 -3.82 -15.32
C VAL A 302 4.88 -2.90 -14.16
N MET A 303 4.63 -1.59 -14.29
CA MET A 303 4.97 -0.58 -13.28
C MET A 303 4.03 -0.59 -12.08
N ARG A 304 2.82 -1.11 -12.25
CA ARG A 304 1.86 -1.35 -11.19
C ARG A 304 2.22 -2.57 -10.37
N ARG A 305 3.22 -3.38 -10.80
CA ARG A 305 3.72 -4.49 -9.97
C ARG A 305 3.85 -3.97 -8.56
N PRO A 306 3.05 -4.53 -7.67
CA PRO A 306 2.76 -3.85 -6.45
C PRO A 306 4.07 -3.68 -5.70
N MET A 307 4.36 -2.44 -5.34
CA MET A 307 5.31 -2.12 -4.28
C MET A 307 4.72 -2.58 -2.94
N HIS A 308 4.24 -3.83 -2.89
CA HIS A 308 4.01 -4.54 -1.66
C HIS A 308 5.32 -4.44 -0.92
N THR A 309 5.25 -4.01 0.34
CA THR A 309 6.37 -4.07 1.28
C THR A 309 7.44 -2.99 1.25
N ARG A 310 7.30 -1.84 0.56
CA ARG A 310 8.29 -0.74 0.77
C ARG A 310 8.38 -0.24 2.22
N GLY A 311 7.26 -0.29 2.95
CA GLY A 311 7.18 -0.05 4.40
C GLY A 311 7.17 -1.29 5.28
N TRP A 312 7.39 -2.49 4.73
CA TRP A 312 7.35 -3.76 5.46
C TRP A 312 8.63 -4.54 5.25
N VAL A 313 9.18 -5.11 6.31
CA VAL A 313 10.47 -5.79 6.21
C VAL A 313 10.25 -7.28 6.43
N ASP A 314 10.81 -8.10 5.55
CA ASP A 314 10.81 -9.56 5.67
C ASP A 314 11.71 -9.98 6.84
N VAL A 315 11.21 -10.88 7.70
CA VAL A 315 11.87 -11.25 8.96
C VAL A 315 11.79 -12.74 9.27
#